data_AF-A0AAD9KYC9-F1
#
_entry.id   AF-A0AAD9KYC9-F1
#
_cell.length_a   1.000
_cell.length_b   1.000
_cell.length_c   1.000
_cell.angle_alpha   90.00
_cell.angle_beta   90.00
_cell.angle_gamma   90.00
#
_symmetry.space_group_name_H-M   'P 1'
#
loop_
_entity.id
_entity.type
_entity.pdbx_description
1 polymer ?
#
loop_
_entity_poly.entity_id
_entity_poly.type
_entity_poly.pdbx_seq_one_letter_code
_entity_poly.pdbx_strand_id
1 'polypeptide(L)'
;MEFKAGQGSYMQKQLKEHVAKYICAFLNSEGGTLLVGVNDSGEVLGIQCTQHIEDLLRQKMDATIKEIAPQVFPNMYTIDFVPVCDIAHVPLENRKVLEITVKQTSMSSLYQTHHGHVFVRRDGSVQGPLKASDIQEWTRMVGSRLTI
;
A
#
# COMPACT_ATOMS: atom_id res chain seq x y z
N MET A 1 8.73 1.50 -2.80
CA MET A 1 8.62 1.07 -1.41
C MET A 1 8.28 2.28 -0.56
N GLU A 2 7.49 2.08 0.49
CA GLU A 2 7.06 3.09 1.46
C GLU A 2 7.12 2.48 2.85
N PHE A 3 7.53 3.27 3.86
CA PHE A 3 7.66 2.85 5.24
C PHE A 3 6.67 3.56 6.16
N LYS A 4 6.13 2.83 7.14
CA LYS A 4 5.34 3.37 8.25
C LYS A 4 5.70 2.64 9.54
N ALA A 5 6.07 3.40 10.57
CA ALA A 5 6.55 2.82 11.83
C ALA A 5 5.53 1.91 12.54
N GLY A 6 4.22 2.11 12.32
CA GLY A 6 3.17 1.23 12.86
C GLY A 6 2.95 1.31 14.38
N GLN A 7 3.54 2.29 15.06
CA GLN A 7 3.51 2.40 16.52
C GLN A 7 2.27 3.15 17.06
N GLY A 8 2.00 2.99 18.35
CA GLY A 8 0.92 3.68 19.06
C GLY A 8 -0.46 3.36 18.50
N SER A 9 -1.28 4.38 18.25
CA SER A 9 -2.66 4.22 17.75
C SER A 9 -2.77 4.08 16.21
N TYR A 10 -1.64 3.86 15.53
CA TYR A 10 -1.57 3.81 14.06
C TYR A 10 -2.51 2.76 13.47
N MET A 11 -2.52 1.55 14.03
CA MET A 11 -3.30 0.42 13.52
C MET A 11 -4.82 0.68 13.56
N GLN A 12 -5.27 1.43 14.56
CA GLN A 12 -6.68 1.79 14.74
C GLN A 12 -7.06 3.00 13.90
N LYS A 13 -6.22 4.05 13.88
CA LYS A 13 -6.60 5.37 13.35
C LYS A 13 -6.15 5.66 11.92
N GLN A 14 -4.99 5.14 11.50
CA GLN A 14 -4.33 5.59 10.26
C GLN A 14 -4.17 4.47 9.23
N LEU A 15 -4.11 3.21 9.66
CA LEU A 15 -3.83 2.08 8.77
C LEU A 15 -4.80 2.02 7.59
N LYS A 16 -6.12 2.18 7.81
CA LYS A 16 -7.12 2.11 6.73
C LYS A 16 -6.82 3.15 5.65
N GLU A 17 -6.69 4.41 6.05
CA GLU A 17 -6.45 5.52 5.11
C GLU A 17 -5.11 5.39 4.39
N HIS A 18 -4.06 4.94 5.08
CA HIS A 18 -2.77 4.71 4.46
C HIS A 18 -2.82 3.55 3.47
N VAL A 19 -3.45 2.43 3.81
CA VAL A 19 -3.65 1.31 2.87
C VAL A 19 -4.38 1.80 1.62
N ALA A 20 -5.52 2.49 1.77
CA ALA A 20 -6.25 3.02 0.63
C ALA A 20 -5.40 3.96 -0.24
N LYS A 21 -4.69 4.91 0.40
CA LYS A 21 -3.82 5.89 -0.29
C LYS A 21 -2.68 5.21 -1.05
N TYR A 22 -1.89 4.38 -0.39
CA TYR A 22 -0.67 3.80 -0.97
C TYR A 22 -0.99 2.73 -2.01
N ILE A 23 -1.99 1.88 -1.76
CA ILE A 23 -2.40 0.88 -2.75
C ILE A 23 -2.96 1.56 -4.01
N CYS A 24 -3.81 2.59 -3.85
CA CYS A 24 -4.28 3.41 -4.97
C CYS A 24 -3.11 4.03 -5.76
N ALA A 25 -2.14 4.63 -5.05
CA ALA A 25 -0.95 5.21 -5.68
C ALA A 25 -0.10 4.18 -6.44
N PHE A 26 0.09 2.99 -5.87
CA PHE A 26 0.87 1.92 -6.49
C PHE A 26 0.18 1.31 -7.71
N LEU A 27 -1.15 1.11 -7.66
CA LEU A 27 -1.96 0.65 -8.80
C LEU A 27 -1.91 1.64 -9.97
N ASN A 28 -1.85 2.94 -9.67
CA ASN A 28 -1.73 4.00 -10.66
C ASN A 28 -0.28 4.31 -11.08
N SER A 29 0.64 3.38 -10.84
CA SER A 29 2.08 3.56 -11.10
C SER A 29 2.72 2.19 -11.37
N GLU A 30 4.03 2.07 -11.21
CA GLU A 30 4.79 0.84 -11.46
C GLU A 30 4.64 -0.20 -10.32
N GLY A 31 3.53 -0.20 -9.60
CA GLY A 31 3.36 -0.97 -8.38
C GLY A 31 4.15 -0.41 -7.20
N GLY A 32 4.35 -1.26 -6.19
CA GLY A 32 5.13 -0.89 -5.01
C GLY A 32 4.78 -1.70 -3.77
N THR A 33 5.55 -1.47 -2.71
CA THR A 33 5.40 -2.17 -1.43
C THR A 33 5.24 -1.16 -0.30
N LEU A 34 4.23 -1.37 0.56
CA LEU A 34 4.06 -0.68 1.84
C LEU A 34 4.52 -1.60 2.97
N LEU A 35 5.50 -1.17 3.76
CA LEU A 35 5.95 -1.87 4.96
C LEU A 35 5.47 -1.13 6.20
N VAL A 36 4.69 -1.81 7.04
CA VAL A 36 4.24 -1.30 8.34
C VAL A 36 4.98 -2.04 9.46
N GLY A 37 5.62 -1.27 10.34
CA GLY A 37 6.61 -1.76 11.30
C GLY A 37 8.05 -1.37 10.93
N VAL A 38 8.23 -0.46 9.96
CA VAL A 38 9.54 0.06 9.56
C VAL A 38 9.48 1.59 9.60
N ASN A 39 10.43 2.26 10.23
CA ASN A 39 10.44 3.74 10.26
C ASN A 39 11.05 4.34 8.98
N ASP A 40 10.99 5.66 8.84
CA ASP A 40 11.47 6.35 7.64
C ASP A 40 13.00 6.25 7.45
N SER A 41 13.74 5.91 8.52
CA SER A 41 15.18 5.63 8.47
C SER A 41 15.51 4.20 8.02
N GLY A 42 14.49 3.35 7.82
CA GLY A 42 14.64 1.94 7.45
C GLY A 42 14.88 0.99 8.64
N GLU A 43 14.75 1.47 9.88
CA GLU A 43 14.86 0.62 11.07
C GLU A 43 13.60 -0.24 11.24
N VAL A 44 13.81 -1.54 11.43
CA VAL A 44 12.73 -2.51 11.65
C VAL A 44 12.31 -2.48 13.11
N LEU A 45 11.17 -1.83 13.38
CA LEU A 45 10.54 -1.80 14.70
C LEU A 45 9.57 -2.97 14.91
N GLY A 46 9.00 -3.48 13.82
CA GLY A 46 7.87 -4.41 13.80
C GLY A 46 6.59 -3.84 14.42
N ILE A 47 5.53 -4.64 14.40
CA ILE A 47 4.29 -4.44 15.12
C ILE A 47 4.01 -5.65 16.00
N GLN A 48 3.30 -5.43 17.12
CA GLN A 48 2.78 -6.53 17.93
C GLN A 48 1.66 -7.22 17.16
N CYS A 49 1.90 -8.47 16.74
CA CYS A 49 1.04 -9.19 15.82
C CYS A 49 1.06 -10.69 16.18
N THR A 50 0.06 -11.10 16.97
CA THR A 50 -0.28 -12.52 17.18
C THR A 50 -0.99 -13.06 15.93
N GLN A 51 -1.12 -14.39 15.82
CA GLN A 51 -1.88 -15.02 14.72
C GLN A 51 -3.32 -14.48 14.62
N HIS A 52 -3.99 -14.26 15.76
CA HIS A 52 -5.34 -13.69 15.76
C HIS A 52 -5.37 -12.26 15.19
N ILE A 53 -4.38 -11.43 15.56
CA ILE A 53 -4.25 -10.06 15.01
C ILE A 53 -3.96 -10.12 13.51
N GLU A 54 -3.15 -11.08 13.06
CA GLU A 54 -2.84 -11.31 11.65
C GLU A 54 -4.11 -11.49 10.80
N ASP A 55 -4.99 -12.40 11.23
CA ASP A 55 -6.24 -12.68 10.52
C ASP A 55 -7.17 -11.47 10.49
N LEU A 56 -7.28 -10.74 11.62
CA LEU A 56 -8.05 -9.50 11.68
C LEU A 56 -7.50 -8.43 10.73
N LEU A 57 -6.17 -8.30 10.65
CA LEU A 57 -5.53 -7.33 9.75
C LEU A 57 -5.71 -7.71 8.29
N ARG A 58 -5.54 -9.00 7.92
CA ARG A 58 -5.85 -9.48 6.56
C ARG A 58 -7.26 -9.11 6.15
N GLN A 59 -8.25 -9.47 6.98
CA GLN A 59 -9.65 -9.18 6.70
C GLN A 59 -9.91 -7.67 6.55
N LYS A 60 -9.35 -6.85 7.45
CA LYS A 60 -9.50 -5.38 7.40
C LYS A 60 -8.89 -4.80 6.12
N MET A 61 -7.73 -5.29 5.72
CA MET A 61 -7.02 -4.81 4.53
C MET A 61 -7.71 -5.25 3.26
N ASP A 62 -8.14 -6.51 3.17
CA ASP A 62 -8.93 -7.01 2.04
C ASP A 62 -10.21 -6.20 1.88
N ALA A 63 -10.91 -5.91 2.97
CA ALA A 63 -12.09 -5.05 2.94
C ALA A 63 -11.75 -3.65 2.44
N THR A 64 -10.65 -3.06 2.91
CA THR A 64 -10.20 -1.72 2.48
C THR A 64 -9.84 -1.68 1.00
N ILE A 65 -9.12 -2.69 0.49
CA ILE A 65 -8.70 -2.77 -0.91
C ILE A 65 -9.90 -2.99 -1.84
N LYS A 66 -10.93 -3.73 -1.39
CA LYS A 66 -12.19 -3.92 -2.13
C LYS A 66 -12.99 -2.62 -2.32
N GLU A 67 -12.78 -1.61 -1.48
CA GLU A 67 -13.43 -0.30 -1.62
C GLU A 67 -12.74 0.60 -2.67
N ILE A 68 -11.59 0.18 -3.24
CA ILE A 68 -10.91 0.89 -4.33
C ILE A 68 -11.61 0.59 -5.66
N ALA A 69 -11.80 1.62 -6.49
CA ALA A 69 -12.43 1.54 -7.80
C ALA A 69 -11.46 1.98 -8.91
N PRO A 70 -11.40 1.31 -10.08
CA PRO A 70 -12.05 0.06 -10.43
C PRO A 70 -11.66 -1.11 -9.52
N GLN A 71 -12.42 -2.21 -9.58
CA GLN A 71 -12.20 -3.36 -8.70
C GLN A 71 -10.75 -3.85 -8.76
N VAL A 72 -10.13 -3.99 -7.58
CA VAL A 72 -8.79 -4.55 -7.43
C VAL A 72 -8.89 -6.06 -7.24
N PHE A 73 -8.27 -6.82 -8.14
CA PHE A 73 -8.29 -8.28 -8.07
C PHE A 73 -7.23 -8.84 -7.11
N PRO A 74 -7.49 -9.94 -6.39
CA PRO A 74 -6.55 -10.52 -5.44
C PRO A 74 -5.18 -10.91 -6.03
N ASN A 75 -5.09 -11.18 -7.32
CA ASN A 75 -3.81 -11.49 -7.97
C ASN A 75 -2.90 -10.26 -8.17
N MET A 76 -3.44 -9.04 -8.02
CA MET A 76 -2.72 -7.78 -8.18
C MET A 76 -1.95 -7.36 -6.92
N TYR A 77 -2.19 -7.99 -5.76
CA TYR A 77 -1.49 -7.68 -4.53
C TYR A 77 -1.20 -8.91 -3.67
N THR A 78 -0.29 -8.77 -2.71
CA THR A 78 -0.06 -9.73 -1.62
C THR A 78 -0.09 -9.02 -0.28
N ILE A 79 -0.50 -9.74 0.77
CA ILE A 79 -0.47 -9.28 2.16
C ILE A 79 0.27 -10.32 2.98
N ASP A 80 1.49 -9.97 3.37
CA ASP A 80 2.43 -10.85 4.04
C ASP A 80 2.77 -10.31 5.44
N PHE A 81 3.06 -11.23 6.36
CA PHE A 81 3.45 -10.90 7.72
C PHE A 81 4.81 -11.51 8.01
N VAL A 82 5.85 -10.70 7.83
CA VAL A 82 7.25 -11.13 7.91
C VAL A 82 7.71 -11.09 9.36
N PRO A 83 8.15 -12.21 9.98
CA PRO A 83 8.68 -12.20 11.34
C PRO A 83 9.89 -11.29 11.46
N VAL A 84 9.96 -10.48 12.52
CA VAL A 84 11.17 -9.73 12.86
C VAL A 84 12.10 -10.67 13.61
N CYS A 85 13.34 -10.80 13.18
CA CYS A 85 14.34 -11.63 13.86
C CYS A 85 15.31 -10.79 14.69
N ASP A 86 15.89 -11.40 15.72
CA ASP A 86 17.06 -10.87 16.41
C ASP A 86 18.35 -11.04 15.59
N ILE A 87 19.48 -10.63 16.17
CA ILE A 87 20.81 -10.74 15.56
C ILE A 87 21.26 -12.19 15.31
N ALA A 88 20.64 -13.17 15.97
CA ALA A 88 20.89 -14.60 15.78
C ALA A 88 19.92 -15.23 14.76
N HIS A 89 19.16 -14.40 14.03
CA HIS A 89 18.11 -14.82 13.09
C HIS A 89 16.95 -15.59 13.75
N VAL A 90 16.76 -15.46 15.06
CA VAL A 90 15.64 -16.07 15.78
C VAL A 90 14.44 -15.12 15.73
N PRO A 91 13.25 -15.58 15.29
CA PRO A 91 12.05 -14.75 15.28
C PRO A 91 11.67 -14.24 16.67
N LEU A 92 11.48 -12.94 16.78
CA LEU A 92 10.96 -12.29 17.97
C LEU A 92 9.47 -12.65 18.15
N GLU A 93 9.11 -12.99 19.37
CA GLU A 93 7.76 -13.47 19.68
C GLU A 93 6.70 -12.42 19.28
N ASN A 94 5.74 -12.85 18.45
CA ASN A 94 4.61 -12.03 18.02
C ASN A 94 5.03 -10.65 17.45
N ARG A 95 6.25 -10.52 16.92
CA ARG A 95 6.74 -9.28 16.29
C ARG A 95 6.88 -9.50 14.79
N LYS A 96 6.13 -8.75 14.00
CA LYS A 96 6.11 -8.89 12.54
C LYS A 96 6.14 -7.55 11.82
N VAL A 97 6.57 -7.53 10.58
CA VAL A 97 6.35 -6.44 9.63
C VAL A 97 5.18 -6.85 8.74
N LEU A 98 4.19 -5.96 8.62
CA LEU A 98 3.12 -6.12 7.65
C LEU A 98 3.61 -5.57 6.30
N GLU A 99 3.67 -6.45 5.31
CA GLU A 99 4.10 -6.15 3.95
C GLU A 99 2.90 -6.24 3.00
N ILE A 100 2.63 -5.14 2.29
CA ILE A 100 1.63 -5.13 1.22
C ILE A 100 2.33 -4.81 -0.08
N THR A 101 2.34 -5.77 -0.99
CA THR A 101 2.97 -5.60 -2.30
C THR A 101 1.90 -5.52 -3.37
N VAL A 102 1.91 -4.45 -4.17
CA VAL A 102 1.09 -4.28 -5.36
C VAL A 102 1.97 -4.53 -6.58
N LYS A 103 1.55 -5.46 -7.42
CA LYS A 103 2.24 -5.79 -8.67
C LYS A 103 2.00 -4.68 -9.68
N GLN A 104 3.02 -4.43 -10.51
CA GLN A 104 2.85 -3.57 -11.67
C GLN A 104 1.77 -4.16 -12.58
N THR A 105 0.76 -3.35 -12.89
CA THR A 105 -0.29 -3.69 -13.85
C THR A 105 -0.22 -2.77 -15.05
N SER A 106 -0.78 -3.19 -16.19
CA SER A 106 -0.96 -2.30 -17.33
C SER A 106 -1.81 -1.10 -16.88
N MET A 107 -1.30 0.11 -17.01
CA MET A 107 -1.97 1.34 -16.58
C MET A 107 -3.10 1.75 -17.54
N SER A 108 -4.08 0.87 -17.75
CA SER A 108 -5.21 1.11 -18.66
C SER A 108 -6.29 2.03 -18.09
N SER A 109 -6.30 2.23 -16.77
CA SER A 109 -7.28 3.07 -16.06
C SER A 109 -6.70 3.61 -14.75
N LEU A 110 -7.21 4.75 -14.29
CA LEU A 110 -6.92 5.28 -12.95
C LEU A 110 -7.82 4.62 -11.90
N TYR A 111 -7.20 4.26 -10.79
CA TYR A 111 -7.82 3.84 -9.55
C TYR A 111 -8.05 5.03 -8.63
N GLN A 112 -9.11 4.95 -7.83
CA GLN A 112 -9.50 5.92 -6.82
C GLN A 112 -9.88 5.20 -5.53
N THR A 113 -9.68 5.87 -4.40
CA THR A 113 -10.12 5.36 -3.09
C THR A 113 -11.63 5.46 -2.94
N HIS A 114 -12.15 4.93 -1.82
CA HIS A 114 -13.57 5.04 -1.44
C HIS A 114 -14.09 6.48 -1.29
N HIS A 115 -13.20 7.46 -1.17
CA HIS A 115 -13.53 8.89 -1.16
C HIS A 115 -13.49 9.54 -2.55
N GLY A 116 -13.24 8.78 -3.62
CA GLY A 116 -13.04 9.31 -4.97
C GLY A 116 -11.68 9.99 -5.17
N HIS A 117 -10.74 9.84 -4.22
CA HIS A 117 -9.42 10.42 -4.34
C HIS A 117 -8.50 9.56 -5.20
N VAL A 118 -7.86 10.19 -6.18
CA VAL A 118 -6.84 9.57 -7.03
C VAL A 118 -5.46 9.94 -6.50
N PHE A 119 -4.62 8.94 -6.27
CA PHE A 119 -3.22 9.10 -5.90
C PHE A 119 -2.32 8.46 -6.94
N VAL A 120 -1.12 8.99 -7.13
CA VAL A 120 -0.10 8.43 -8.02
C VAL A 120 1.25 8.49 -7.34
N ARG A 121 2.17 7.58 -7.69
CA ARG A 121 3.54 7.62 -7.21
C ARG A 121 4.46 8.17 -8.30
N ARG A 122 5.20 9.24 -7.99
CA ARG A 122 6.21 9.86 -8.88
C ARG A 122 7.48 10.15 -8.09
N ASP A 123 8.63 9.82 -8.67
CA ASP A 123 9.96 10.09 -8.11
C ASP A 123 10.11 9.65 -6.64
N GLY A 124 9.57 8.47 -6.34
CA GLY A 124 9.61 7.88 -5.00
C GLY A 124 8.52 8.37 -4.03
N SER A 125 7.84 9.49 -4.32
CA SER A 125 6.81 10.08 -3.47
C SER A 125 5.38 9.78 -3.93
N VAL A 126 4.42 9.73 -3.01
CA VAL A 126 2.99 9.66 -3.35
C VAL A 126 2.41 11.05 -3.43
N GLN A 127 1.80 11.37 -4.59
CA GLN A 127 1.14 12.62 -4.91
C GLN A 127 -0.38 12.44 -4.91
N GLY A 128 -1.09 13.47 -4.43
CA GLY A 128 -2.54 13.56 -4.48
C GLY A 128 -3.21 13.91 -3.13
N PRO A 129 -4.55 14.02 -3.10
CA PRO A 129 -5.47 13.73 -4.21
C PRO A 129 -5.22 14.59 -5.45
N LEU A 130 -5.17 13.97 -6.63
CA LEU A 130 -4.93 14.69 -7.88
C LEU A 130 -6.09 15.62 -8.24
N LYS A 131 -5.76 16.78 -8.80
CA LYS A 131 -6.77 17.70 -9.36
C LYS A 131 -7.20 17.23 -10.74
N ALA A 132 -8.34 17.73 -11.20
CA ALA A 132 -8.86 17.43 -12.53
C ALA A 132 -7.84 17.74 -13.65
N SER A 133 -7.06 18.82 -13.52
CA SER A 133 -5.97 19.17 -14.45
C SER A 133 -4.91 18.07 -14.55
N ASP A 134 -4.50 17.53 -13.41
CA ASP A 134 -3.42 16.53 -13.32
C ASP A 134 -3.91 15.18 -13.86
N ILE A 135 -5.19 14.86 -13.64
CA ILE A 135 -5.86 13.68 -14.21
C ILE A 135 -5.91 13.78 -15.74
N GLN A 136 -6.32 14.95 -16.29
CA GLN A 136 -6.34 15.17 -17.74
C GLN A 136 -4.94 15.05 -18.37
N GLU A 137 -3.92 15.56 -17.69
CA GLU A 137 -2.53 15.41 -18.13
C GLU A 137 -2.07 13.96 -18.12
N TRP A 138 -2.36 13.22 -17.05
CA TRP A 138 -2.07 11.79 -16.94
C TRP A 138 -2.69 10.99 -18.10
N THR A 139 -3.97 11.24 -18.41
CA THR A 139 -4.69 10.52 -19.48
C THR A 139 -4.06 10.76 -20.85
N ARG A 140 -3.59 12.00 -21.11
CA ARG A 140 -2.86 12.31 -22.35
C ARG A 140 -1.54 11.53 -22.45
N MET A 141 -0.76 11.49 -21.37
CA MET A 141 0.53 10.77 -21.34
C MET A 141 0.37 9.26 -21.56
N VAL A 142 -0.65 8.66 -20.94
CA VAL A 142 -0.93 7.22 -21.09
C VAL A 142 -1.48 6.89 -22.47
N GLY A 143 -2.37 7.72 -23.02
CA GLY A 143 -2.90 7.54 -24.39
C GLY A 143 -1.80 7.55 -25.45
N SER A 144 -0.80 8.43 -25.32
CA SER A 144 0.34 8.46 -26.24
C SER A 144 1.22 7.21 -26.18
N ARG A 145 1.30 6.53 -25.03
CA ARG A 145 2.10 5.30 -24.84
C ARG A 145 1.45 4.05 -25.43
N LEU A 146 0.13 4.06 -25.66
CA LEU A 146 -0.63 2.93 -26.22
C LEU A 146 -0.70 2.93 -27.76
N THR A 147 -0.12 3.92 -28.44
CA THR A 147 -0.22 4.10 -29.91
C THR A 147 1.06 3.67 -30.66
N ILE A 148 1.86 2.76 -30.10
CA ILE A 148 3.12 2.28 -30.69
C ILE A 148 3.07 0.77 -30.91
#